data_AF-A0A847NRE5-F1
#
_entry.id   AF-A0A847NRE5-F1
#
_cell.length_a   1.000
_cell.length_b   1.000
_cell.length_c   1.000
_cell.angle_alpha   90.00
_cell.angle_beta   90.00
_cell.angle_gamma   90.00
#
_symmetry.space_group_name_H-M   'P 1'
#
loop_
_entity.id
_entity.type
_entity.pdbx_description
1 polymer ?
#
loop_
_entity_poly.entity_id
_entity_poly.type
_entity_poly.pdbx_seq_one_letter_code
_entity_poly.pdbx_strand_id
1 'polypeptide(L)' 'MKKIITYGTFDLLHYGHINLLKRAKELGDYLIVAISTNEFNEIKGKKCYFS' A
#
# COMPACT_ATOMS: atom_id res chain seq x y z
N MET A 1 20.70 -7.89 1.77
CA MET A 1 19.50 -7.11 2.16
C MET A 1 18.50 -7.11 1.01
N LYS A 2 17.45 -7.92 1.09
CA LYS A 2 16.38 -8.03 0.08
C LYS A 2 15.29 -6.99 0.36
N LYS A 3 15.03 -6.13 -0.63
CA LYS A 3 13.96 -5.12 -0.56
C LYS A 3 12.71 -5.63 -1.27
N ILE A 4 11.56 -5.47 -0.63
CA ILE A 4 10.23 -5.79 -1.17
C ILE A 4 9.49 -4.48 -1.39
N ILE A 5 8.73 -4.38 -2.46
CA ILE A 5 7.88 -3.22 -2.75
C ILE A 5 6.45 -3.66 -3.01
N THR A 6 5.50 -2.89 -2.50
CA THR A 6 4.08 -3.01 -2.85
C THR A 6 3.48 -1.63 -3.07
N TYR A 7 2.44 -1.57 -3.88
CA TYR A 7 1.76 -0.34 -4.26
C TYR A 7 0.30 -0.43 -3.83
N GLY A 8 -0.25 0.68 -3.37
CA GLY A 8 -1.66 0.72 -3.02
C GLY A 8 -2.12 2.08 -2.54
N THR A 9 -3.43 2.23 -2.48
CA THR A 9 -4.06 3.42 -1.90
C THR A 9 -4.10 3.32 -0.38
N PHE A 10 -4.36 2.12 0.17
CA PHE A 10 -4.43 1.84 1.61
C PHE A 10 -5.37 2.76 2.41
N ASP A 11 -6.35 3.36 1.75
CA ASP A 11 -7.39 4.18 2.37
C ASP A 11 -8.33 3.30 3.21
N LEU A 12 -8.92 3.88 4.26
CA LEU A 12 -9.69 3.17 5.30
C LEU A 12 -8.99 1.86 5.74
N LEU A 13 -7.79 2.01 6.32
CA LEU A 13 -6.93 0.88 6.67
C LEU A 13 -7.66 -0.17 7.53
N HIS A 14 -7.64 -1.43 7.08
CA HIS A 14 -8.27 -2.55 7.79
C HIS A 14 -7.34 -3.77 7.84
N TYR A 15 -7.77 -4.82 8.56
CA TYR A 15 -6.93 -6.00 8.84
C TYR A 15 -6.42 -6.73 7.59
N GLY A 16 -7.14 -6.62 6.47
CA GLY A 16 -6.70 -7.17 5.18
C GLY A 16 -5.42 -6.52 4.66
N HIS A 17 -5.31 -5.18 4.77
CA HIS A 17 -4.09 -4.45 4.43
C HIS A 17 -2.93 -4.86 5.33
N ILE A 18 -3.16 -4.98 6.63
CA ILE A 18 -2.13 -5.41 7.58
C ILE A 18 -1.62 -6.81 7.25
N ASN A 19 -2.51 -7.76 6.94
CA ASN A 19 -2.13 -9.12 6.56
C ASN A 19 -1.37 -9.15 5.23
N LEU A 20 -1.68 -8.26 4.28
CA LEU A 20 -0.91 -8.11 3.06
C LEU A 20 0.50 -7.60 3.36
N LEU A 21 0.63 -6.52 4.15
CA LEU A 21 1.92 -5.91 4.47
C LEU A 21 2.81 -6.84 5.31
N LYS A 22 2.25 -7.60 6.25
CA LYS A 22 2.97 -8.62 7.02
C LYS A 22 3.57 -9.69 6.11
N ARG A 23 2.75 -10.30 5.25
CA ARG A 23 3.21 -11.31 4.27
C ARG A 23 4.23 -10.73 3.30
N ALA A 24 4.06 -9.49 2.85
CA ALA A 24 5.04 -8.82 1.99
C ALA A 24 6.38 -8.60 2.70
N LYS A 25 6.36 -8.17 3.97
CA LYS A 25 7.56 -7.99 4.79
C LYS A 25 8.31 -9.31 5.03
N GLU A 26 7.60 -10.42 5.24
CA GLU A 26 8.21 -11.75 5.43
C GLU A 26 9.05 -12.21 4.23
N LEU A 27 8.83 -11.65 3.03
CA LEU A 27 9.58 -12.01 1.83
C LEU A 27 10.98 -11.38 1.74
N GLY A 28 11.35 -10.47 2.65
CA GLY A 28 12.66 -9.81 2.64
C GLY A 28 13.00 -9.03 3.90
N ASP A 29 14.10 -8.28 3.84
CA ASP A 29 14.66 -7.58 5.00
C ASP A 29 14.10 -6.17 5.15
N TYR A 30 13.50 -5.61 4.09
CA TYR A 30 12.96 -4.24 4.06
C TYR A 30 11.73 -4.17 3.16
N LEU A 31 10.66 -3.51 3.62
CA LEU A 31 9.43 -3.33 2.86
C LEU A 31 9.23 -1.85 2.55
N ILE A 32 9.09 -1.53 1.26
CA ILE A 32 8.69 -0.22 0.74
C ILE A 32 7.21 -0.30 0.40
N VAL A 33 6.44 0.70 0.85
CA VAL A 33 5.04 0.84 0.49
C VAL A 33 4.89 2.14 -0.30
N ALA A 34 4.62 2.00 -1.59
CA ALA A 34 4.39 3.14 -2.47
C ALA A 34 2.90 3.52 -2.44
N ILE A 35 2.60 4.62 -1.76
CA ILE A 35 1.23 5.12 -1.61
C ILE A 35 0.80 5.85 -2.89
N SER A 36 -0.38 5.49 -3.39
CA SER A 36 -1.00 6.19 -4.53
C SER A 36 -1.33 7.63 -4.15
N THR A 37 -0.86 8.60 -4.93
CA THR A 37 -1.26 10.01 -4.75
C THR A 37 -2.75 10.20 -5.07
N ASN A 38 -3.34 11.31 -4.61
CA ASN A 38 -4.74 11.61 -4.87
C ASN A 38 -5.02 11.73 -6.37
N GLU A 39 -4.14 12.38 -7.13
CA GLU A 39 -4.26 12.53 -8.58
C GLU A 39 -4.26 11.15 -9.26
N PHE A 40 -3.41 10.22 -8.81
CA PHE A 40 -3.40 8.87 -9.35
C PHE A 40 -4.65 8.06 -8.94
N ASN A 41 -5.20 8.29 -7.74
CA ASN A 41 -6.45 7.68 -7.30
C ASN A 41 -7.64 8.18 -8.13
N GLU A 42 -7.67 9.46 -8.47
CA GLU A 42 -8.70 10.05 -9.33
C GLU A 42 -8.72 9.44 -10.73
N ILE A 43 -7.54 9.19 -11.32
CA ILE A 43 -7.43 8.48 -12.62
C ILE A 43 -8.03 7.07 -12.54
N LYS A 44 -7.92 6.41 -11.38
CA LYS A 44 -8.52 5.09 -11.12
C LYS A 44 -10.03 5.16 -10.78
N GLY A 45 -10.64 6.34 -10.84
CA GLY A 45 -12.04 6.57 -10.46
C GLY A 45 -12.29 6.36 -8.96
N LYS A 46 -11.27 6.56 -8.12
CA LYS A 46 -11.36 6.43 -6.66
C LYS A 46 -11.19 7.79 -6.01
N LYS A 47 -12.10 8.11 -5.07
CA LYS A 47 -11.96 9.24 -4.17
C LYS A 47 -11.61 8.70 -2.78
N CYS A 48 -10.48 9.13 -2.25
CA CYS A 48 -10.00 8.70 -0.94
C CYS A 48 -10.68 9.50 0.18
N TYR A 49 -10.92 8.84 1.31
CA TYR A 49 -11.38 9.48 2.53
C TYR A 49 -10.23 10.20 3.24
N PHE A 50 -9.07 9.56 3.33
CA PHE A 50 -7.84 10.19 3.82
C PHE A 50 -6.97 10.67 2.65
N SER A 51 -6.47 11.91 2.74
CA SER A 51 -5.70 12.60 1.71
C SER A 51 -4.46 13.26 2.29
#